data_AF-A0A967F1A4-F1
#
_entry.id   AF-A0A967F1A4-F1
#
_cell.length_a   1.000
_cell.length_b   1.000
_cell.length_c   1.000
_cell.angle_alpha   90.00
_cell.angle_beta   90.00
_cell.angle_gamma   90.00
#
_symmetry.space_group_name_H-M   'P 1'
#
loop_
_entity.id
_entity.type
_entity.pdbx_description
1 polymer ?
#
loop_
_entity_poly.entity_id
_entity_poly.type
_entity_poly.pdbx_seq_one_letter_code
_entity_poly.pdbx_strand_id
1 'polypeptide(L)'
;MVIDVTEAGRQALMPLNEQDRIDAVVKAVVRTAEAWQLSNQEAAALFDVPMATWGRMKAGTFRGKLDQDKVTRASLLLGLYKGLRLLFNGPLTYGWPKTANSGAGFGGRSPVDVMTAGGIPAMMAVRQHIDALRGGV
;
A
#
# COMPACT_ATOMS: atom_id res chain seq x y z
N MET A 1 5.63 -0.08 16.21
CA MET A 1 6.82 0.22 15.39
C MET A 1 6.34 0.59 13.99
N VAL A 2 5.99 1.87 13.80
CA VAL A 2 5.59 2.40 12.49
C VAL A 2 6.85 3.04 11.94
N ILE A 3 7.43 2.48 10.89
CA ILE A 3 8.62 3.06 10.24
C ILE A 3 8.18 4.39 9.63
N ASP A 4 8.75 5.47 10.15
CA ASP A 4 8.51 6.81 9.62
C ASP A 4 9.21 6.92 8.27
N VAL A 5 8.44 7.25 7.23
CA VAL A 5 8.95 7.29 5.85
C VAL A 5 9.80 8.54 5.61
N THR A 6 9.74 9.52 6.52
CA THR A 6 10.55 10.75 6.44
C THR A 6 12.03 10.52 6.81
N GLU A 7 12.37 9.45 7.54
CA GLU A 7 13.76 9.00 7.75
C GLU A 7 14.22 7.95 6.71
N ALA A 8 13.30 7.37 5.95
CA ALA A 8 13.57 6.29 4.99
C ALA A 8 14.29 6.74 3.71
N GLY A 9 14.77 7.99 3.64
CA GLY A 9 15.64 8.46 2.56
C GLY A 9 17.01 7.78 2.51
N ARG A 10 17.40 6.99 3.53
CA ARG A 10 18.71 6.28 3.55
C ARG A 10 18.72 4.87 4.12
N GLN A 11 17.64 4.35 4.70
CA GLN A 11 17.61 2.96 5.17
C GLN A 11 16.85 2.08 4.18
N ALA A 12 17.58 1.21 3.48
CA ALA A 12 16.99 0.15 2.68
C ALA A 12 16.10 -0.71 3.58
N LEU A 13 14.80 -0.81 3.25
CA LEU A 13 13.89 -1.73 3.90
C LEU A 13 14.42 -3.16 3.71
N MET A 14 14.78 -3.82 4.81
CA MET A 14 15.34 -5.16 4.75
C MET A 14 14.24 -6.22 4.50
N PRO A 15 14.55 -7.33 3.81
CA PRO A 15 13.65 -8.48 3.72
C PRO A 15 13.20 -8.97 5.10
N LEU A 16 11.97 -9.46 5.19
CA LEU A 16 11.44 -10.09 6.40
C LEU A 16 11.43 -11.62 6.27
N ASN A 17 11.99 -12.27 7.29
CA ASN A 17 12.07 -13.73 7.42
C ASN A 17 11.45 -14.24 8.73
N GLU A 18 11.24 -13.39 9.73
CA GLU A 18 10.55 -13.72 10.99
C GLU A 18 9.04 -13.85 10.77
N GLN A 19 8.49 -15.04 11.04
CA GLN A 19 7.09 -15.38 10.74
C GLN A 19 6.10 -14.42 11.42
N ASP A 20 6.29 -14.09 12.70
CA ASP A 20 5.38 -13.19 13.42
C ASP A 20 5.33 -11.78 12.81
N ARG A 21 6.48 -11.28 12.34
CA ARG A 21 6.56 -9.98 11.65
C ARG A 21 5.91 -10.04 10.27
N ILE A 22 6.11 -11.14 9.55
CA ILE A 22 5.46 -11.38 8.25
C ILE A 22 3.94 -11.40 8.44
N ASP A 23 3.43 -12.16 9.41
CA ASP A 23 2.00 -12.27 9.68
C ASP A 23 1.39 -10.93 10.07
N ALA A 24 2.09 -10.14 10.90
CA ALA A 24 1.64 -8.78 11.25
C ALA A 24 1.55 -7.86 10.02
N VAL A 25 2.58 -7.84 9.16
CA VAL A 25 2.61 -7.01 7.96
C VAL A 25 1.55 -7.45 6.95
N VAL A 26 1.47 -8.75 6.66
CA VAL A 26 0.48 -9.31 5.74
C VAL A 26 -0.94 -8.99 6.22
N LYS A 27 -1.23 -9.18 7.51
CA LYS A 27 -2.53 -8.83 8.10
C LYS A 27 -2.87 -7.35 7.94
N ALA A 28 -1.89 -6.46 8.10
CA ALA A 28 -2.09 -5.03 7.91
C ALA A 28 -2.37 -4.67 6.43
N VAL A 29 -1.64 -5.29 5.49
CA VAL A 29 -1.86 -5.10 4.04
C VAL A 29 -3.23 -5.62 3.61
N VAL A 30 -3.63 -6.81 4.07
CA VAL A 30 -4.96 -7.39 3.81
C VAL A 30 -6.07 -6.47 4.30
N ARG A 31 -5.97 -5.98 5.55
CA ARG A 31 -6.96 -5.04 6.11
C ARG A 31 -7.00 -3.70 5.37
N THR A 32 -5.87 -3.24 4.85
CA THR A 32 -5.81 -2.04 4.02
C THR A 32 -6.56 -2.23 2.71
N ALA A 33 -6.33 -3.36 2.03
CA ALA A 33 -7.06 -3.72 0.81
C ALA A 33 -8.57 -3.87 1.06
N GLU A 34 -8.96 -4.48 2.17
CA GLU A 34 -10.37 -4.61 2.58
C GLU A 34 -11.03 -3.25 2.85
N ALA A 35 -10.34 -2.36 3.57
CA ALA A 35 -10.84 -1.02 3.85
C ALA A 35 -11.07 -0.23 2.55
N TRP A 36 -10.18 -0.38 1.57
CA TRP A 36 -10.32 0.24 0.25
C TRP A 36 -11.26 -0.50 -0.69
N GLN A 37 -11.90 -1.58 -0.23
CA GLN A 37 -12.82 -2.42 -1.01
C GLN A 37 -12.21 -2.95 -2.30
N LEU A 38 -10.92 -3.33 -2.26
CA LEU A 38 -10.25 -3.93 -3.41
C LEU A 38 -10.79 -5.34 -3.65
N SER A 39 -10.97 -5.69 -4.93
CA SER A 39 -11.10 -7.09 -5.32
C SER A 39 -9.82 -7.86 -5.02
N ASN A 40 -9.91 -9.19 -4.90
CA ASN A 40 -8.72 -10.02 -4.70
C ASN A 40 -7.71 -9.85 -5.85
N GLN A 41 -8.19 -9.64 -7.09
CA GLN A 41 -7.34 -9.42 -8.25
C GLN A 41 -6.57 -8.09 -8.14
N GLU A 42 -7.25 -7.00 -7.78
CA GLU A 42 -6.59 -5.71 -7.57
C GLU A 42 -5.58 -5.79 -6.44
N ALA A 43 -5.93 -6.40 -5.31
CA ALA A 43 -5.03 -6.49 -4.17
C ALA A 43 -3.80 -7.38 -4.45
N ALA A 44 -3.99 -8.50 -5.14
CA ALA A 44 -2.89 -9.37 -5.57
C ALA A 44 -1.96 -8.66 -6.56
N ALA A 45 -2.51 -7.92 -7.52
CA ALA A 45 -1.73 -7.15 -8.49
C ALA A 45 -0.97 -5.98 -7.84
N LEU A 46 -1.63 -5.24 -6.93
CA LEU A 46 -1.03 -4.12 -6.22
C LEU A 46 0.13 -4.57 -5.31
N PHE A 47 -0.03 -5.73 -4.66
CA PHE A 47 1.01 -6.34 -3.83
C PHE A 47 2.00 -7.21 -4.63
N ASP A 48 1.83 -7.31 -5.95
CA ASP A 48 2.69 -8.06 -6.88
C ASP A 48 2.91 -9.52 -6.47
N VAL A 49 1.81 -10.22 -6.18
CA VAL A 49 1.82 -11.65 -5.85
C VAL A 49 0.81 -12.43 -6.69
N PRO A 50 1.06 -13.72 -6.97
CA PRO A 50 0.04 -14.57 -7.57
C PRO A 50 -1.23 -14.64 -6.71
N MET A 51 -2.38 -14.77 -7.35
CA MET A 51 -3.69 -14.89 -6.68
C MET A 51 -3.73 -15.98 -5.60
N ALA A 52 -3.09 -17.13 -5.84
CA ALA A 52 -2.99 -18.21 -4.85
C ALA A 52 -2.20 -17.78 -3.60
N THR A 53 -1.15 -16.97 -3.77
CA THR A 53 -0.37 -16.42 -2.66
C THR A 53 -1.18 -15.38 -1.89
N TRP A 54 -1.90 -14.49 -2.60
CA TRP A 54 -2.84 -13.58 -1.95
C TRP A 54 -3.93 -14.31 -1.16
N GLY A 55 -4.47 -15.41 -1.69
CA GLY A 55 -5.43 -16.25 -0.99
C GLY A 55 -4.89 -16.80 0.34
N ARG A 56 -3.66 -17.30 0.36
CA ARG A 56 -2.98 -17.77 1.60
C ARG A 56 -2.71 -16.63 2.58
N MET A 57 -2.35 -15.46 2.08
CA MET A 57 -2.15 -14.25 2.88
C MET A 57 -3.45 -13.85 3.59
N LYS A 58 -4.58 -13.80 2.86
CA LYS A 58 -5.90 -13.53 3.45
C LYS A 58 -6.34 -14.59 4.46
N ALA A 59 -6.02 -15.86 4.20
CA ALA A 59 -6.35 -16.96 5.10
C ALA A 59 -5.46 -17.05 6.35
N GLY A 60 -4.40 -16.24 6.47
CA GLY A 60 -3.42 -16.34 7.57
C GLY A 60 -2.53 -17.59 7.50
N THR A 61 -2.49 -18.26 6.34
CA THR A 61 -1.74 -19.51 6.13
C THR A 61 -0.48 -19.32 5.28
N PHE A 62 -0.11 -18.06 4.98
CA PHE A 62 1.13 -17.76 4.29
C PHE A 62 2.34 -18.11 5.16
N ARG A 63 3.30 -18.85 4.59
CA ARG A 63 4.55 -19.30 5.25
C ARG A 63 5.79 -18.95 4.41
N GLY A 64 5.66 -17.97 3.52
CA GLY A 64 6.77 -17.50 2.67
C GLY A 64 7.56 -16.38 3.33
N LYS A 65 8.55 -15.86 2.63
CA LYS A 65 9.31 -14.65 3.02
C LYS A 65 8.71 -13.42 2.33
N LEU A 66 8.89 -12.24 2.92
CA LEU A 66 8.69 -10.98 2.21
C LEU A 66 10.06 -10.46 1.80
N ASP A 67 10.33 -10.45 0.49
CA ASP A 67 11.52 -9.80 -0.04
C ASP A 67 11.43 -8.27 0.12
N GLN A 68 12.51 -7.58 -0.27
CA GLN A 68 12.59 -6.13 -0.19
C GLN A 68 11.50 -5.41 -1.00
N ASP A 69 11.10 -5.94 -2.17
CA ASP A 69 10.01 -5.37 -2.97
C ASP A 69 8.69 -5.44 -2.19
N LYS A 70 8.35 -6.58 -1.59
CA LYS A 70 7.12 -6.76 -0.80
C LYS A 70 7.11 -5.91 0.46
N VAL A 71 8.24 -5.79 1.15
CA VAL A 71 8.35 -4.89 2.31
C VAL A 71 8.18 -3.42 1.89
N THR A 72 8.72 -3.04 0.73
CA THR A 72 8.56 -1.68 0.18
C THR A 72 7.10 -1.39 -0.18
N ARG A 73 6.44 -2.30 -0.92
CA ARG A 73 5.02 -2.18 -1.26
C ARG A 73 4.15 -2.11 -0.01
N ALA A 74 4.41 -2.95 0.99
CA ALA A 74 3.69 -2.91 2.26
C ALA A 74 3.85 -1.54 2.95
N SER A 75 5.07 -1.03 3.05
CA SER A 75 5.35 0.28 3.65
C SER A 75 4.60 1.42 2.94
N LEU A 76 4.61 1.42 1.61
CA LEU A 76 3.92 2.43 0.80
C LEU A 76 2.40 2.38 0.99
N LEU A 77 1.80 1.19 0.97
CA LEU A 77 0.36 0.99 1.17
C LEU A 77 -0.09 1.41 2.57
N LEU A 78 0.61 0.94 3.61
CA LEU A 78 0.27 1.24 5.00
C LEU A 78 0.47 2.72 5.32
N GLY A 79 1.51 3.33 4.77
CA GLY A 79 1.73 4.75 4.94
C GLY A 79 0.73 5.61 4.17
N LEU A 80 0.30 5.20 2.98
CA LEU A 80 -0.78 5.85 2.24
C LEU A 80 -2.09 5.76 3.02
N TYR A 81 -2.42 4.58 3.55
CA TYR A 81 -3.59 4.39 4.42
C TYR A 81 -3.56 5.32 5.64
N LYS A 82 -2.41 5.43 6.32
CA LYS A 82 -2.21 6.37 7.43
C LYS A 82 -2.40 7.82 6.97
N GLY A 83 -1.80 8.20 5.85
CA GLY A 83 -1.90 9.55 5.29
C GLY A 83 -3.34 9.96 4.99
N LEU A 84 -4.11 9.08 4.34
CA LEU A 84 -5.53 9.30 4.04
C LEU A 84 -6.37 9.49 5.29
N ARG A 85 -6.11 8.73 6.37
CA ARG A 85 -6.80 8.88 7.66
C ARG A 85 -6.47 10.17 8.41
N LEU A 86 -5.34 10.79 8.11
CA LEU A 86 -4.98 12.09 8.66
C LEU A 86 -5.54 13.24 7.82
N LEU A 87 -5.63 13.05 6.50
CA LEU A 87 -6.09 14.06 5.56
C LEU A 87 -7.63 14.17 5.51
N PHE A 88 -8.33 13.04 5.51
CA PHE A 88 -9.79 12.98 5.35
C PHE A 88 -10.49 12.56 6.63
N ASN A 89 -11.69 13.10 6.84
CA ASN A 89 -12.60 12.76 7.94
C ASN A 89 -13.97 12.21 7.45
N GLY A 90 -14.05 11.81 6.18
CA GLY A 90 -15.28 11.34 5.52
C GLY A 90 -15.07 10.13 4.60
N PRO A 91 -15.98 9.85 3.65
CA PRO A 91 -15.94 8.65 2.80
C PRO A 91 -14.61 8.46 2.04
N LEU A 92 -13.94 9.56 1.68
CA LEU A 92 -12.65 9.55 0.98
C LEU A 92 -11.51 8.94 1.80
N THR A 93 -11.64 8.86 3.14
CA THR A 93 -10.67 8.19 4.01
C THR A 93 -10.33 6.78 3.54
N TYR A 94 -11.34 6.08 3.02
CA TYR A 94 -11.22 4.71 2.52
C TYR A 94 -11.55 4.59 1.03
N GLY A 95 -12.39 5.49 0.49
CA GLY A 95 -12.83 5.46 -0.91
C GLY A 95 -11.89 6.17 -1.90
N TRP A 96 -11.01 7.07 -1.44
CA TRP A 96 -10.13 7.82 -2.34
C TRP A 96 -9.26 6.95 -3.27
N PRO A 97 -8.68 5.82 -2.81
CA PRO A 97 -7.88 4.94 -3.68
C PRO A 97 -8.62 4.39 -4.91
N LYS A 98 -9.96 4.29 -4.83
CA LYS A 98 -10.84 3.82 -5.91
C LYS A 98 -11.52 4.95 -6.68
N THR A 99 -11.33 6.20 -6.25
CA THR A 99 -11.97 7.36 -6.86
C THR A 99 -11.14 7.83 -8.05
N ALA A 100 -11.76 8.00 -9.23
CA ALA A 100 -11.11 8.59 -10.39
C ALA A 100 -10.54 9.97 -10.03
N ASN A 101 -9.27 10.21 -10.36
CA ASN A 101 -8.58 11.43 -9.98
C ASN A 101 -8.08 12.17 -11.24
N SER A 102 -8.49 13.44 -11.38
CA SER A 102 -8.09 14.32 -12.48
C SER A 102 -6.83 15.15 -12.18
N GLY A 103 -6.26 15.02 -10.99
CA GLY A 103 -5.01 15.64 -10.60
C GLY A 103 -3.83 15.17 -11.47
N ALA A 104 -2.77 15.99 -11.50
CA ALA A 104 -1.55 15.69 -12.23
C ALA A 104 -0.99 14.31 -11.81
N GLY A 105 -0.61 13.50 -12.81
CA GLY A 105 -0.09 12.15 -12.60
C GLY A 105 -1.13 11.02 -12.55
N PHE A 106 -2.43 11.33 -12.45
CA PHE A 106 -3.49 10.31 -12.41
C PHE A 106 -4.18 10.08 -13.75
N GLY A 107 -4.24 11.10 -14.62
CA GLY A 107 -4.81 10.97 -15.96
C GLY A 107 -6.28 10.50 -15.98
N GLY A 108 -7.06 10.88 -14.97
CA GLY A 108 -8.46 10.45 -14.82
C GLY A 108 -8.64 9.04 -14.26
N ARG A 109 -7.55 8.29 -14.01
CA ARG A 109 -7.60 6.95 -13.43
C ARG A 109 -7.68 7.02 -11.91
N SER A 110 -8.08 5.91 -11.27
CA SER A 110 -8.01 5.81 -9.82
C SER A 110 -6.56 5.66 -9.35
N PRO A 111 -6.23 6.07 -8.10
CA PRO A 111 -4.92 5.81 -7.53
C PRO A 111 -4.50 4.33 -7.56
N VAL A 112 -5.43 3.40 -7.31
CA VAL A 112 -5.15 1.95 -7.40
C VAL A 112 -4.73 1.54 -8.81
N ASP A 113 -5.39 2.06 -9.84
CA ASP A 113 -5.06 1.76 -11.24
C ASP A 113 -3.67 2.27 -11.61
N VAL A 114 -3.32 3.48 -11.15
CA VAL A 114 -2.01 4.11 -11.36
C VAL A 114 -0.92 3.31 -10.66
N MET A 115 -1.11 2.97 -9.39
CA MET A 115 -0.15 2.17 -8.61
C MET A 115 0.05 0.78 -9.19
N THR A 116 -1.03 0.13 -9.63
CA THR A 116 -0.95 -1.22 -10.22
C THR A 116 -0.19 -1.21 -11.54
N ALA A 117 -0.43 -0.21 -12.40
CA ALA A 117 0.25 -0.11 -13.69
C ALA A 117 1.72 0.32 -13.58
N GLY A 118 2.05 1.20 -12.63
CA GLY A 118 3.38 1.78 -12.50
C GLY A 118 4.27 1.17 -11.40
N GLY A 119 3.76 0.20 -10.64
CA GLY A 119 4.50 -0.46 -9.57
C GLY A 119 4.98 0.50 -8.47
N ILE A 120 6.11 0.15 -7.84
CA ILE A 120 6.70 0.93 -6.72
C ILE A 120 6.88 2.42 -7.06
N PRO A 121 7.44 2.83 -8.22
CA PRO A 121 7.59 4.25 -8.55
C PRO A 121 6.26 5.02 -8.52
N ALA A 122 5.18 4.44 -9.06
CA ALA A 122 3.86 5.06 -9.00
C ALA A 122 3.28 5.06 -7.58
N MET A 123 3.50 3.98 -6.80
CA MET A 123 3.10 3.94 -5.39
C MET A 123 3.78 5.03 -4.57
N MET A 124 5.06 5.31 -4.82
CA MET A 124 5.80 6.42 -4.20
C MET A 124 5.20 7.77 -4.59
N ALA A 125 4.91 8.00 -5.88
CA ALA A 125 4.31 9.24 -6.34
C ALA A 125 2.91 9.49 -5.74
N VAL A 126 2.06 8.46 -5.67
CA VAL A 126 0.73 8.56 -5.05
C VAL A 126 0.82 8.84 -3.55
N ARG A 127 1.78 8.20 -2.86
CA ARG A 127 2.06 8.48 -1.45
C ARG A 127 2.50 9.92 -1.24
N GLN A 128 3.43 10.42 -2.05
CA GLN A 128 3.92 11.80 -2.03
C GLN A 128 2.80 12.80 -2.31
N HIS A 129 1.89 12.50 -3.23
CA HIS A 129 0.72 13.34 -3.48
C HIS A 129 -0.14 13.56 -2.23
N ILE A 130 -0.43 12.48 -1.47
CA ILE A 130 -1.17 12.60 -0.21
C ILE A 130 -0.34 13.29 0.87
N ASP A 131 0.97 13.04 0.92
CA ASP A 131 1.88 13.67 1.87
C ASP A 131 1.96 15.20 1.65
N ALA A 132 1.97 15.65 0.39
CA ALA A 132 1.93 17.07 0.04
C ALA A 132 0.60 17.73 0.45
N LEU A 133 -0.53 17.06 0.19
CA LEU A 133 -1.85 17.58 0.56
C LEU A 133 -2.06 17.72 2.08
N ARG A 134 -1.39 16.90 2.90
CA ARG A 134 -1.42 17.03 4.37
C ARG A 134 -0.46 18.08 4.94
N GLY A 135 0.26 18.81 4.09
CA GLY A 135 1.20 19.86 4.48
C GLY A 135 2.66 19.41 4.65
N GLY A 136 3.07 18.27 4.06
CA GLY A 136 4.44 17.78 4.09
C GLY A 136 5.19 18.03 2.78
N VAL A 137 5.99 19.11 2.77
CA VAL A 137 7.06 19.55 1.83
C VAL A 137 6.91 19.22 0.35
#